data_AF-A0A3L6F8L5-F1
#
_entry.id   AF-A0A3L6F8L5-F1
#
_cell.length_a   1.000
_cell.length_b   1.000
_cell.length_c   1.000
_cell.angle_alpha   90.00
_cell.angle_beta   90.00
_cell.angle_gamma   90.00
#
_symmetry.space_group_name_H-M   'P 1'
#
loop_
_entity.id
_entity.type
_entity.pdbx_description
1 polymer ?
#
loop_
_entity_poly.entity_id
_entity_poly.type
_entity_poly.pdbx_seq_one_letter_code
_entity_poly.pdbx_strand_id
1 'polypeptide(L)'
;MAEPSASSASTAAAAEQTDADRMDALDRMLTRLALADDARLAPVLARVLPYAVTSLASPAPAVRKLVMEILSHINKRVKHRPEISLPMLELWKIYTEPTSSTMVRNFCILYIEMAFERLPTEEKGNIAPDLLINISNIPPQHQGIILRLVTKAIGECNTHKVDETIASKYRVITESSDGLLFADFCFHTLLYQAPSQGSGCPAGLSVVQSERVTGKQPLKIDVLASRKLGILNVIEAMNFTPEIVYPLYLSASSDSQDAVSKKGDEFLKRKASTVNLEDPDLIKRLFTLFNGMHFAFSWVLINAV
;
A
#
# COMPACT_ATOMS: atom_id res chain seq x y z
N MET A 1 28.17 -61.71 1.26
CA MET A 1 26.75 -61.48 0.91
C MET A 1 26.36 -60.15 1.49
N ALA A 2 25.85 -59.28 0.63
CA ALA A 2 25.54 -57.89 0.93
C ALA A 2 24.11 -57.77 1.47
N GLU A 3 23.90 -56.86 2.42
CA GLU A 3 22.62 -56.21 2.69
C GLU A 3 22.87 -54.93 3.51
N PRO A 4 22.56 -53.74 2.99
CA PRO A 4 22.32 -52.56 3.80
C PRO A 4 20.81 -52.32 3.87
N SER A 5 20.21 -52.50 5.05
CA SER A 5 18.84 -52.07 5.30
C SER A 5 18.83 -50.56 5.51
N ALA A 6 18.37 -49.85 4.48
CA ALA A 6 18.20 -48.42 4.47
C ALA A 6 17.21 -47.98 5.57
N SER A 7 17.64 -47.01 6.37
CA SER A 7 16.77 -46.25 7.25
C SER A 7 15.73 -45.49 6.42
N SER A 8 14.49 -45.92 6.49
CA SER A 8 13.32 -45.16 6.04
C SER A 8 13.11 -43.96 6.97
N ALA A 9 13.95 -42.95 6.83
CA ALA A 9 13.78 -41.66 7.48
C ALA A 9 12.96 -40.75 6.55
N SER A 10 11.66 -40.70 6.82
CA SER A 10 10.85 -39.48 6.81
C SER A 10 11.18 -38.40 5.78
N THR A 11 10.66 -38.55 4.56
CA THR A 11 10.38 -37.42 3.67
C THR A 11 8.90 -37.45 3.30
N ALA A 12 8.05 -37.07 4.25
CA ALA A 12 6.72 -36.55 3.92
C ALA A 12 6.90 -35.13 3.36
N ALA A 13 7.46 -35.04 2.15
CA ALA A 13 7.34 -33.84 1.33
C ALA A 13 5.87 -33.76 0.90
N ALA A 14 5.23 -32.61 1.13
CA ALA A 14 3.90 -32.33 0.65
C ALA A 14 3.80 -32.70 -0.83
N ALA A 15 2.90 -33.62 -1.18
CA ALA A 15 2.70 -34.03 -2.56
C ALA A 15 2.42 -32.78 -3.41
N GLU A 16 3.36 -32.41 -4.28
CA GLU A 16 3.15 -31.34 -5.25
C GLU A 16 1.94 -31.72 -6.11
N GLN A 17 0.86 -30.96 -5.98
CA GLN A 17 -0.33 -31.19 -6.79
C GLN A 17 0.03 -31.07 -8.27
N THR A 18 -0.24 -32.13 -9.04
CA THR A 18 0.12 -32.20 -10.45
C THR A 18 -0.63 -31.12 -11.24
N ASP A 19 -0.08 -30.70 -12.37
CA ASP A 19 -0.76 -29.70 -13.22
C ASP A 19 -2.12 -30.21 -13.73
N ALA A 20 -2.27 -31.53 -13.95
CA ALA A 20 -3.54 -32.14 -14.31
C ALA A 20 -4.59 -31.99 -13.19
N ASP A 21 -4.22 -32.35 -11.96
CA ASP A 21 -5.12 -32.19 -10.80
C ASP A 21 -5.52 -30.72 -10.57
N ARG A 22 -4.56 -29.80 -10.81
CA ARG A 22 -4.80 -28.35 -10.71
C ARG A 22 -5.77 -27.87 -11.79
N MET A 23 -5.66 -28.36 -13.03
CA MET A 23 -6.62 -28.06 -14.09
C MET A 23 -8.03 -28.55 -13.73
N ASP A 24 -8.15 -29.81 -13.31
CA ASP A 24 -9.44 -30.38 -12.90
C ASP A 24 -10.09 -29.58 -11.75
N ALA A 25 -9.29 -29.14 -10.78
CA ALA A 25 -9.76 -28.29 -9.69
C ALA A 25 -10.25 -26.93 -10.21
N LEU A 26 -9.48 -26.28 -11.10
CA LEU A 26 -9.85 -24.99 -11.70
C LEU A 26 -11.13 -25.09 -12.55
N ASP A 27 -11.31 -26.15 -13.34
CA ASP A 27 -12.52 -26.36 -14.15
C ASP A 27 -13.77 -26.56 -13.27
N ARG A 28 -13.64 -27.32 -12.19
CA ARG A 28 -14.71 -27.45 -11.18
C ARG A 28 -15.03 -26.11 -10.54
N MET A 29 -14.03 -25.30 -10.24
CA MET A 29 -14.20 -23.97 -9.66
C MET A 29 -14.84 -22.99 -10.65
N LEU A 30 -14.47 -23.04 -11.93
CA LEU A 30 -15.10 -22.26 -12.99
C LEU A 30 -16.57 -22.62 -13.14
N THR A 31 -16.89 -23.92 -13.13
CA THR A 31 -18.28 -24.39 -13.17
C THR A 31 -19.08 -23.87 -11.96
N ARG A 32 -18.51 -23.94 -10.75
CA ARG A 32 -19.14 -23.39 -9.53
C ARG A 32 -19.33 -21.88 -9.59
N LEU A 33 -18.36 -21.16 -10.16
CA LEU A 33 -18.46 -19.71 -10.39
C LEU A 33 -19.55 -19.37 -11.39
N ALA A 34 -19.73 -20.16 -12.45
CA ALA A 34 -20.77 -19.97 -13.46
C ALA A 34 -22.18 -20.20 -12.89
N LEU A 35 -22.33 -21.19 -12.00
CA LEU A 35 -23.61 -21.55 -11.37
C LEU A 35 -23.96 -20.72 -10.13
N ALA A 36 -23.02 -19.93 -9.59
CA ALA A 36 -23.27 -19.13 -8.41
C ALA A 36 -24.25 -17.99 -8.71
N ASP A 37 -25.34 -17.90 -7.95
CA ASP A 37 -26.17 -16.71 -7.90
C ASP A 37 -25.47 -15.60 -7.09
N ASP A 38 -26.13 -14.45 -6.95
CA ASP A 38 -25.53 -13.29 -6.30
C ASP A 38 -25.33 -13.49 -4.79
N ALA A 39 -26.27 -14.17 -4.12
CA ALA A 39 -26.17 -14.49 -2.70
C ALA A 39 -25.00 -15.43 -2.39
N ARG A 40 -24.66 -16.34 -3.29
CA ARG A 40 -23.58 -17.32 -3.12
C ARG A 40 -22.25 -16.86 -3.70
N LEU A 41 -22.20 -15.73 -4.41
CA LEU A 41 -21.00 -15.31 -5.12
C LEU A 41 -19.85 -15.02 -4.16
N ALA A 42 -20.06 -14.22 -3.10
CA ALA A 42 -18.98 -13.89 -2.16
C ALA A 42 -18.36 -15.14 -1.49
N PRO A 43 -19.14 -16.10 -0.94
CA PRO A 43 -18.60 -17.37 -0.43
C PRO A 43 -17.85 -18.21 -1.47
N VAL A 44 -18.27 -18.17 -2.74
CA VAL A 44 -17.57 -18.85 -3.83
C VAL A 44 -16.24 -18.16 -4.12
N LEU A 45 -16.23 -16.82 -4.22
CA LEU A 45 -15.02 -16.03 -4.47
C LEU A 45 -13.99 -16.18 -3.36
N ALA A 46 -14.41 -16.33 -2.10
CA ALA A 46 -13.52 -16.57 -0.97
C ALA A 46 -12.62 -17.81 -1.15
N ARG A 47 -13.04 -18.79 -1.97
CA ARG A 47 -12.23 -19.97 -2.31
C ARG A 47 -11.63 -19.89 -3.70
N VAL A 48 -12.41 -19.46 -4.69
CA VAL A 48 -11.99 -19.44 -6.11
C VAL A 48 -10.86 -18.45 -6.35
N LEU A 49 -10.97 -17.24 -5.83
CA LEU A 49 -10.00 -16.20 -6.12
C LEU A 49 -8.60 -16.52 -5.57
N PRO A 50 -8.42 -16.89 -4.27
CA PRO A 50 -7.11 -17.22 -3.74
C PRO A 50 -6.45 -18.38 -4.50
N TYR A 51 -7.21 -19.46 -4.75
CA TYR A 51 -6.69 -20.64 -5.46
C TYR A 51 -6.30 -20.34 -6.91
N ALA A 52 -7.13 -19.57 -7.63
CA ALA A 52 -6.84 -19.16 -9.00
C ALA A 52 -5.55 -18.31 -9.04
N VAL A 53 -5.42 -17.32 -8.14
CA VAL A 53 -4.24 -16.45 -8.06
C VAL A 53 -2.97 -17.26 -7.75
N THR A 54 -2.99 -18.16 -6.76
CA THR A 54 -1.82 -19.01 -6.45
C THR A 54 -1.46 -19.96 -7.59
N SER A 55 -2.45 -20.42 -8.36
CA SER A 55 -2.24 -21.32 -9.50
C SER A 55 -1.47 -20.68 -10.66
N LEU A 56 -1.34 -19.34 -10.70
CA LEU A 56 -0.45 -18.65 -11.65
C LEU A 56 1.02 -19.01 -11.48
N ALA A 57 1.41 -19.55 -10.32
CA ALA A 57 2.76 -20.06 -10.10
C ALA A 57 3.10 -21.27 -10.98
N SER A 58 2.10 -22.05 -11.44
CA SER A 58 2.34 -23.19 -12.33
C SER A 58 3.04 -22.75 -13.62
N PRO A 59 4.04 -23.50 -14.12
CA PRO A 59 4.69 -23.23 -15.39
C PRO A 59 3.83 -23.63 -16.60
N ALA A 60 2.81 -24.47 -16.42
CA ALA A 60 1.98 -24.99 -17.50
C ALA A 60 1.14 -23.89 -18.18
N PRO A 61 1.29 -23.67 -19.50
CA PRO A 61 0.50 -22.66 -20.22
C PRO A 61 -1.01 -22.89 -20.15
N ALA A 62 -1.44 -24.16 -20.14
CA ALA A 62 -2.85 -24.54 -20.04
C ALA A 62 -3.48 -24.10 -18.71
N VAL A 63 -2.78 -24.34 -17.58
CA VAL A 63 -3.20 -23.87 -16.25
C VAL A 63 -3.35 -22.36 -16.24
N ARG A 64 -2.33 -21.62 -16.71
CA ARG A 64 -2.37 -20.15 -16.73
C ARG A 64 -3.51 -19.62 -17.58
N LYS A 65 -3.77 -20.21 -18.74
CA LYS A 65 -4.89 -19.82 -19.62
C LYS A 65 -6.23 -19.95 -18.89
N LEU A 66 -6.47 -21.09 -18.24
CA LEU A 66 -7.71 -21.34 -17.48
C LEU A 66 -7.85 -20.39 -16.28
N VAL A 67 -6.75 -20.11 -15.57
CA VAL A 67 -6.75 -19.10 -14.50
C VAL A 67 -7.15 -17.73 -15.06
N MET A 68 -6.57 -17.28 -16.17
CA MET A 68 -6.93 -15.98 -16.76
C MET A 68 -8.40 -15.90 -17.17
N GLU A 69 -8.97 -17.00 -17.65
CA GLU A 69 -10.40 -17.12 -17.93
C GLU A 69 -11.23 -16.94 -16.65
N ILE A 70 -10.91 -17.69 -15.58
CA ILE A 70 -11.57 -17.56 -14.28
C ILE A 70 -11.49 -16.12 -13.77
N LEU A 71 -10.30 -15.51 -13.76
CA LEU A 71 -10.09 -14.13 -13.30
C LEU A 71 -10.91 -13.13 -14.14
N SER A 72 -11.03 -13.34 -15.45
CA SER A 72 -11.89 -12.54 -16.33
C SER A 72 -13.36 -12.65 -15.95
N HIS A 73 -13.86 -13.86 -15.66
CA HIS A 73 -15.23 -14.07 -15.17
C HIS A 73 -15.48 -13.40 -13.82
N ILE A 74 -14.53 -13.51 -12.88
CA ILE A 74 -14.61 -12.82 -11.59
C ILE A 74 -14.74 -11.31 -11.81
N ASN A 75 -13.82 -10.71 -12.59
CA ASN A 75 -13.80 -9.28 -12.88
C ASN A 75 -15.12 -8.79 -13.48
N LYS A 76 -15.65 -9.49 -14.49
CA LYS A 76 -16.96 -9.16 -15.08
C LYS A 76 -18.07 -9.14 -14.05
N ARG A 77 -18.05 -10.09 -13.11
CA ARG A 77 -19.10 -10.19 -12.09
C ARG A 77 -18.95 -9.15 -10.97
N VAL A 78 -17.75 -8.73 -10.58
CA VAL A 78 -17.58 -7.83 -9.42
C VAL A 78 -17.38 -6.35 -9.79
N LYS A 79 -17.11 -6.04 -11.07
CA LYS A 79 -16.73 -4.68 -11.53
C LYS A 79 -17.73 -3.58 -11.15
N HIS A 80 -19.03 -3.87 -11.24
CA HIS A 80 -20.10 -2.90 -10.98
C HIS A 80 -20.90 -3.23 -9.72
N ARG A 81 -20.36 -4.10 -8.86
CA ARG A 81 -21.02 -4.61 -7.65
C ARG A 81 -20.08 -4.51 -6.45
N PRO A 82 -19.88 -3.29 -5.89
CA PRO A 82 -18.99 -3.07 -4.75
C PRO A 82 -19.45 -3.78 -3.47
N GLU A 83 -20.73 -4.16 -3.37
CA GLU A 83 -21.31 -4.92 -2.26
C GLU A 83 -20.78 -6.37 -2.16
N ILE A 84 -20.20 -6.90 -3.24
CA ILE A 84 -19.65 -8.25 -3.25
C ILE A 84 -18.24 -8.23 -2.68
N SER A 85 -18.10 -8.64 -1.42
CA SER A 85 -16.82 -8.75 -0.73
C SER A 85 -15.85 -9.71 -1.43
N LEU A 86 -14.57 -9.38 -1.34
CA LEU A 86 -13.45 -10.20 -1.81
C LEU A 86 -12.58 -10.62 -0.61
N PRO A 87 -11.89 -11.78 -0.67
CA PRO A 87 -11.12 -12.33 0.44
C PRO A 87 -9.83 -11.54 0.72
N MET A 88 -9.94 -10.39 1.38
CA MET A 88 -8.81 -9.48 1.61
C MET A 88 -7.66 -10.12 2.39
N LEU A 89 -7.96 -10.82 3.49
CA LEU A 89 -6.95 -11.40 4.37
C LEU A 89 -6.17 -12.52 3.68
N GLU A 90 -6.88 -13.40 2.95
CA GLU A 90 -6.25 -14.49 2.20
C GLU A 90 -5.39 -13.96 1.06
N LEU A 91 -5.84 -12.91 0.36
CA LEU A 91 -5.05 -12.24 -0.67
C LEU A 91 -3.79 -11.60 -0.07
N TRP A 92 -3.91 -10.89 1.05
CA TRP A 92 -2.75 -10.31 1.74
C TRP A 92 -1.74 -11.36 2.16
N LYS A 93 -2.21 -12.51 2.69
CA LYS A 93 -1.36 -13.65 3.03
C LYS A 93 -0.62 -14.20 1.82
N ILE A 94 -1.31 -14.38 0.69
CA ILE A 94 -0.67 -14.83 -0.57
C ILE A 94 0.38 -13.82 -1.04
N TYR A 95 0.09 -12.53 -0.98
CA TYR A 95 0.99 -11.48 -1.44
C TYR A 95 2.29 -11.42 -0.63
N THR A 96 2.16 -11.53 0.70
CA THR A 96 3.28 -11.43 1.65
C THR A 96 4.09 -12.71 1.80
N GLU A 97 3.58 -13.84 1.32
CA GLU A 97 4.29 -15.12 1.33
C GLU A 97 5.65 -15.01 0.62
N PRO A 98 6.77 -15.40 1.27
CA PRO A 98 8.11 -15.29 0.68
C PRO A 98 8.28 -16.12 -0.59
N THR A 99 7.56 -17.23 -0.70
CA THR A 99 7.63 -18.17 -1.83
C THR A 99 6.75 -17.76 -3.02
N SER A 100 5.91 -16.72 -2.88
CA SER A 100 5.04 -16.26 -3.95
C SER A 100 5.81 -15.68 -5.14
N SER A 101 5.56 -16.22 -6.33
CA SER A 101 6.19 -15.75 -7.56
C SER A 101 5.77 -14.32 -7.93
N THR A 102 6.60 -13.64 -8.74
CA THR A 102 6.31 -12.28 -9.23
C THR A 102 4.96 -12.21 -9.96
N MET A 103 4.62 -13.22 -10.76
CA MET A 103 3.34 -13.26 -11.48
C MET A 103 2.16 -13.34 -10.49
N VAL A 104 2.27 -14.17 -9.45
CA VAL A 104 1.26 -14.25 -8.38
C VAL A 104 1.11 -12.89 -7.69
N ARG A 105 2.21 -12.25 -7.26
CA ARG A 105 2.19 -10.95 -6.59
C ARG A 105 1.57 -9.84 -7.44
N ASN A 106 1.89 -9.80 -8.74
CA ASN A 106 1.37 -8.80 -9.68
C ASN A 106 -0.15 -8.90 -9.89
N PHE A 107 -0.72 -10.10 -9.86
CA PHE A 107 -2.18 -10.27 -9.91
C PHE A 107 -2.82 -10.08 -8.55
N CYS A 108 -2.17 -10.56 -7.49
CA CYS A 108 -2.68 -10.47 -6.13
C CYS A 108 -2.87 -9.01 -5.69
N ILE A 109 -1.94 -8.11 -6.00
CA ILE A 109 -2.04 -6.69 -5.63
C ILE A 109 -3.26 -5.99 -6.25
N LEU A 110 -3.67 -6.38 -7.47
CA LEU A 110 -4.85 -5.82 -8.12
C LEU A 110 -6.12 -6.20 -7.36
N TYR A 111 -6.21 -7.45 -6.92
CA TYR A 111 -7.33 -7.92 -6.13
C TYR A 111 -7.30 -7.42 -4.69
N ILE A 112 -6.12 -7.15 -4.11
CA ILE A 112 -5.99 -6.46 -2.82
C ILE A 112 -6.57 -5.05 -2.92
N GLU A 113 -6.20 -4.27 -3.94
CA GLU A 113 -6.77 -2.93 -4.18
C GLU A 113 -8.30 -3.01 -4.30
N MET A 114 -8.81 -3.96 -5.08
CA MET A 114 -10.26 -4.18 -5.21
C MET A 114 -10.91 -4.60 -3.88
N ALA A 115 -10.32 -5.54 -3.14
CA ALA A 115 -10.89 -6.05 -1.90
C ALA A 115 -10.93 -4.97 -0.83
N PHE A 116 -9.85 -4.20 -0.69
CA PHE A 116 -9.73 -3.12 0.28
C PHE A 116 -10.80 -2.05 0.09
N GLU A 117 -11.09 -1.67 -1.15
CA GLU A 117 -12.13 -0.69 -1.50
C GLU A 117 -13.54 -1.10 -1.04
N ARG A 118 -13.78 -2.39 -0.84
CA ARG A 118 -15.08 -2.97 -0.47
C ARG A 118 -15.24 -3.19 1.03
N LEU A 119 -14.18 -3.00 1.80
CA LEU A 119 -14.23 -3.17 3.24
C LEU A 119 -15.03 -2.05 3.92
N PRO A 120 -15.70 -2.32 5.05
CA PRO A 120 -16.18 -1.29 5.94
C PRO A 120 -15.05 -0.36 6.40
N THR A 121 -15.38 0.91 6.68
CA THR A 121 -14.41 1.93 7.10
C THR A 121 -13.58 1.49 8.31
N GLU A 122 -14.22 0.93 9.34
CA GLU A 122 -13.54 0.45 10.55
C GLU A 122 -12.49 -0.64 10.23
N GLU A 123 -12.84 -1.59 9.36
CA GLU A 123 -11.93 -2.66 8.95
C GLU A 123 -10.74 -2.14 8.14
N LYS A 124 -10.95 -1.13 7.28
CA LYS A 124 -9.83 -0.46 6.58
C LYS A 124 -8.86 0.18 7.56
N GLY A 125 -9.36 0.88 8.57
CA GLY A 125 -8.54 1.50 9.63
C GLY A 125 -7.75 0.46 10.42
N ASN A 126 -8.36 -0.69 10.72
CA ASN A 126 -7.72 -1.78 11.47
C ASN A 126 -6.58 -2.47 10.70
N ILE A 127 -6.75 -2.64 9.39
CA ILE A 127 -5.78 -3.34 8.50
C ILE A 127 -4.69 -2.39 7.99
N ALA A 128 -4.95 -1.09 7.85
CA ALA A 128 -4.01 -0.14 7.24
C ALA A 128 -2.59 -0.14 7.86
N PRO A 129 -2.39 -0.18 9.19
CA PRO A 129 -1.05 -0.30 9.77
C PRO A 129 -0.33 -1.59 9.33
N ASP A 130 -1.07 -2.71 9.26
CA ASP A 130 -0.52 -4.03 8.97
C ASP A 130 0.00 -4.11 7.51
N LEU A 131 -0.57 -3.30 6.60
CA LEU A 131 -0.11 -3.20 5.21
C LEU A 131 1.24 -2.49 5.05
N LEU A 132 1.66 -1.70 6.03
CA LEU A 132 2.95 -1.00 6.00
C LEU A 132 4.12 -1.90 6.43
N ILE A 133 3.85 -3.02 7.08
CA ILE A 133 4.90 -3.95 7.53
C ILE A 133 5.62 -4.53 6.31
N ASN A 134 6.96 -4.43 6.28
CA ASN A 134 7.85 -4.84 5.18
C ASN A 134 7.63 -4.11 3.85
N ILE A 135 6.95 -2.96 3.85
CA ILE A 135 6.71 -2.20 2.62
C ILE A 135 8.00 -1.70 1.96
N SER A 136 9.09 -1.51 2.69
CA SER A 136 10.38 -1.14 2.10
C SER A 136 10.97 -2.23 1.20
N ASN A 137 10.53 -3.48 1.37
CA ASN A 137 11.09 -4.66 0.69
C ASN A 137 10.29 -5.09 -0.55
N ILE A 138 9.15 -4.45 -0.83
CA ILE A 138 8.33 -4.78 -2.01
C ILE A 138 8.64 -3.84 -3.20
N PRO A 139 8.31 -4.23 -4.45
CA PRO A 139 8.57 -3.41 -5.62
C PRO A 139 7.94 -2.00 -5.53
N PRO A 140 8.62 -0.92 -5.99
CA PRO A 140 8.14 0.47 -5.86
C PRO A 140 6.73 0.71 -6.40
N GLN A 141 6.36 0.01 -7.49
CA GLN A 141 5.02 0.07 -8.06
C GLN A 141 3.95 -0.39 -7.05
N HIS A 142 4.21 -1.50 -6.35
CA HIS A 142 3.30 -2.04 -5.34
C HIS A 142 3.31 -1.19 -4.07
N GLN A 143 4.47 -0.67 -3.67
CA GLN A 143 4.56 0.30 -2.56
C GLN A 143 3.60 1.47 -2.79
N GLY A 144 3.62 2.08 -3.98
CA GLY A 144 2.74 3.20 -4.31
C GLY A 144 1.26 2.83 -4.20
N ILE A 145 0.86 1.63 -4.61
CA ILE A 145 -0.53 1.14 -4.47
C ILE A 145 -0.89 1.04 -2.99
N ILE A 146 -0.08 0.34 -2.19
CA ILE A 146 -0.36 0.12 -0.76
C ILE A 146 -0.38 1.44 0.02
N LEU A 147 0.58 2.33 -0.22
CA LEU A 147 0.62 3.65 0.44
C LEU A 147 -0.63 4.49 0.15
N ARG A 148 -1.17 4.41 -1.07
CA ARG A 148 -2.43 5.07 -1.42
C ARG A 148 -3.63 4.44 -0.72
N LEU A 149 -3.66 3.11 -0.56
CA LEU A 149 -4.72 2.42 0.20
C LEU A 149 -4.67 2.81 1.68
N VAL A 150 -3.47 2.81 2.27
CA VAL A 150 -3.25 3.19 3.67
C VAL A 150 -3.65 4.64 3.92
N THR A 151 -3.18 5.58 3.09
CA THR A 151 -3.55 6.99 3.26
C THR A 151 -5.03 7.26 2.99
N LYS A 152 -5.67 6.47 2.12
CA LYS A 152 -7.13 6.50 1.96
C LYS A 152 -7.84 6.10 3.25
N ALA A 153 -7.47 4.96 3.85
CA ALA A 153 -8.07 4.52 5.12
C ALA A 153 -7.85 5.53 6.24
N ILE A 154 -6.65 6.10 6.34
CA ILE A 154 -6.32 7.16 7.30
C ILE A 154 -7.23 8.38 7.11
N GLY A 155 -7.50 8.78 5.86
CA GLY A 155 -8.41 9.87 5.55
C GLY A 155 -9.88 9.57 5.84
N GLU A 156 -10.29 8.30 5.86
CA GLU A 156 -11.65 7.88 6.20
C GLU A 156 -11.83 7.68 7.71
N CYS A 157 -10.78 7.28 8.44
CA CYS A 157 -10.88 6.82 9.83
C CYS A 157 -10.26 7.77 10.86
N ASN A 158 -9.28 8.59 10.48
CA ASN A 158 -8.37 9.24 11.45
C ASN A 158 -8.30 10.77 11.32
N THR A 159 -9.26 11.41 10.65
CA THR A 159 -9.30 12.87 10.45
C THR A 159 -9.33 13.67 11.75
N HIS A 160 -10.07 13.18 12.76
CA HIS A 160 -10.23 13.84 14.04
C HIS A 160 -9.24 13.33 15.09
N LYS A 161 -9.15 12.01 15.27
CA LYS A 161 -8.25 11.37 16.24
C LYS A 161 -7.84 9.98 15.76
N VAL A 162 -6.70 9.48 16.22
CA VAL A 162 -6.32 8.07 16.08
C VAL A 162 -6.69 7.35 17.37
N ASP A 163 -7.40 6.22 17.26
CA ASP A 163 -7.62 5.34 18.40
C ASP A 163 -6.28 4.77 18.90
N GLU A 164 -6.15 4.57 20.21
CA GLU A 164 -4.88 4.17 20.82
C GLU A 164 -4.44 2.77 20.39
N THR A 165 -5.39 1.87 20.13
CA THR A 165 -5.09 0.52 19.62
C THR A 165 -4.46 0.59 18.23
N ILE A 166 -4.97 1.49 17.38
CA ILE A 166 -4.43 1.72 16.02
C ILE A 166 -3.12 2.49 16.06
N ALA A 167 -3.02 3.51 16.92
CA ALA A 167 -1.79 4.26 17.14
C ALA A 167 -0.64 3.33 17.55
N SER A 168 -0.91 2.36 18.44
CA SER A 168 0.08 1.38 18.87
C SER A 168 0.64 0.56 17.71
N LYS A 169 -0.19 0.16 16.74
CA LYS A 169 0.26 -0.57 15.54
C LYS A 169 1.17 0.26 14.67
N TYR A 170 0.83 1.53 14.43
CA TYR A 170 1.69 2.43 13.65
C TYR A 170 3.03 2.69 14.35
N ARG A 171 3.06 2.79 15.69
CA ARG A 171 4.30 3.00 16.44
C ARG A 171 5.31 1.86 16.32
N VAL A 172 4.86 0.63 16.04
CA VAL A 172 5.76 -0.52 15.86
C VAL A 172 6.74 -0.31 14.71
N ILE A 173 6.35 0.43 13.67
CA ILE A 173 7.19 0.64 12.48
C ILE A 173 7.89 2.01 12.46
N THR A 174 7.67 2.88 13.46
CA THR A 174 8.19 4.27 13.44
C THR A 174 9.69 4.34 13.16
N GLU A 175 10.49 3.52 13.83
CA GLU A 175 11.96 3.57 13.71
C GLU A 175 12.52 2.66 12.60
N SER A 176 11.65 2.03 11.79
CA SER A 176 12.07 1.13 10.71
C SER A 176 12.17 1.83 9.35
N SER A 177 12.75 1.14 8.37
CA SER A 177 12.74 1.56 6.97
C SER A 177 11.31 1.72 6.42
N ASP A 178 10.36 0.94 6.93
CA ASP A 178 8.95 1.02 6.55
C ASP A 178 8.33 2.34 7.03
N GLY A 179 8.58 2.70 8.30
CA GLY A 179 8.10 3.96 8.88
C GLY A 179 8.67 5.18 8.16
N LEU A 180 9.97 5.19 7.87
CA LEU A 180 10.61 6.28 7.12
C LEU A 180 10.08 6.40 5.70
N LEU A 181 9.84 5.27 5.01
CA LEU A 181 9.24 5.26 3.67
C LEU A 181 7.79 5.77 3.69
N PHE A 182 7.03 5.41 4.72
CA PHE A 182 5.68 5.93 4.92
C PHE A 182 5.69 7.44 5.20
N ALA A 183 6.59 7.93 6.07
CA ALA A 183 6.76 9.35 6.35
C ALA A 183 7.13 10.16 5.09
N ASP A 184 8.01 9.64 4.23
CA ASP A 184 8.34 10.21 2.92
C ASP A 184 7.11 10.32 2.01
N PHE A 185 6.30 9.26 1.94
CA PHE A 185 5.05 9.30 1.18
C PHE A 185 4.03 10.30 1.75
N CYS A 186 3.93 10.39 3.08
CA CYS A 186 3.10 11.36 3.77
C CYS A 186 3.53 12.80 3.47
N PHE A 187 4.84 13.07 3.45
CA PHE A 187 5.41 14.35 3.06
C PHE A 187 5.01 14.74 1.64
N HIS A 188 5.18 13.83 0.68
CA HIS A 188 4.73 14.07 -0.71
C HIS A 188 3.22 14.32 -0.80
N THR A 189 2.43 13.61 0.00
CA THR A 189 0.96 13.80 0.02
C THR A 189 0.58 15.15 0.62
N LEU A 190 1.28 15.63 1.66
CA LEU A 190 1.06 16.95 2.26
C LEU A 190 1.45 18.07 1.30
N LEU A 191 2.53 17.92 0.53
CA LEU A 191 2.93 18.87 -0.51
C LEU A 191 1.98 18.90 -1.70
N TYR A 192 1.35 17.78 -2.05
CA TYR A 192 0.48 17.68 -3.22
C TYR A 192 -0.69 18.66 -3.13
N GLN A 193 -0.84 19.51 -4.15
CA GLN A 193 -2.01 20.36 -4.35
C GLN A 193 -2.73 19.89 -5.61
N ALA A 194 -4.06 19.83 -5.60
CA ALA A 194 -4.82 19.48 -6.79
C ALA A 194 -4.57 20.55 -7.87
N PRO A 195 -4.16 20.18 -9.10
CA PRO A 195 -3.91 21.16 -10.15
C PRO A 195 -5.18 21.98 -10.45
N SER A 196 -5.05 23.31 -10.50
CA SER A 196 -6.05 24.14 -11.18
C SER A 196 -6.04 23.80 -12.67
N GLN A 197 -7.19 23.89 -13.34
CA GLN A 197 -7.34 23.58 -14.77
C GLN A 197 -6.22 24.26 -15.59
N GLY A 198 -5.29 23.47 -16.14
CA GLY A 198 -4.16 23.96 -16.95
C GLY A 198 -2.80 24.11 -16.24
N SER A 199 -2.71 23.83 -14.94
CA SER A 199 -1.43 23.83 -14.20
C SER A 199 -0.73 22.47 -14.30
N GLY A 200 0.60 22.48 -14.43
CA GLY A 200 1.47 21.31 -14.45
C GLY A 200 1.62 20.62 -13.08
N CYS A 201 2.77 19.99 -12.84
CA CYS A 201 3.07 19.33 -11.57
C CYS A 201 3.03 20.34 -10.39
N PRO A 202 2.47 19.98 -9.23
CA PRO A 202 2.45 20.87 -8.06
C PRO A 202 3.86 21.31 -7.64
N ALA A 203 3.98 22.54 -7.15
CA ALA A 203 5.24 23.06 -6.64
C ALA A 203 5.81 22.14 -5.54
N GLY A 204 7.13 21.93 -5.55
CA GLY A 204 7.83 21.07 -4.57
C GLY A 204 7.81 19.58 -4.89
N LEU A 205 7.03 19.12 -5.87
CA LEU A 205 7.01 17.72 -6.31
C LEU A 205 7.52 17.55 -7.74
N SER A 206 8.21 16.45 -8.00
CA SER A 206 8.43 15.93 -9.34
C SER A 206 7.19 15.23 -9.88
N VAL A 207 7.11 15.05 -11.20
CA VAL A 207 6.01 14.33 -11.87
C VAL A 207 5.84 12.92 -11.26
N VAL A 208 6.94 12.21 -11.05
CA VAL A 208 6.94 10.85 -10.47
C VAL A 208 6.40 10.85 -9.04
N GLN A 209 6.75 11.82 -8.20
CA GLN A 209 6.21 11.92 -6.85
C GLN A 209 4.71 12.26 -6.85
N SER A 210 4.29 13.17 -7.72
CA SER A 210 2.87 13.52 -7.89
C SER A 210 2.04 12.30 -8.33
N GLU A 211 2.52 11.55 -9.32
CA GLU A 211 1.89 10.29 -9.78
C GLU A 211 1.90 9.19 -8.71
N ARG A 212 2.94 9.15 -7.86
CA ARG A 212 2.99 8.21 -6.74
C ARG A 212 1.84 8.48 -5.76
N VAL A 213 1.53 9.74 -5.47
CA VAL A 213 0.45 10.18 -4.57
C VAL A 213 -0.94 9.95 -5.19
N THR A 214 -1.15 10.32 -6.46
CA THR A 214 -2.48 10.29 -7.09
C THR A 214 -2.81 8.96 -7.75
N GLY A 215 -1.80 8.23 -8.23
CA GLY A 215 -2.00 7.09 -9.11
C GLY A 215 -2.53 7.54 -10.48
N LYS A 216 -3.62 6.93 -10.94
CA LYS A 216 -4.16 7.17 -12.29
C LYS A 216 -5.02 8.43 -12.41
N GLN A 217 -5.55 8.94 -11.28
CA GLN A 217 -6.54 10.01 -11.28
C GLN A 217 -6.23 11.01 -10.16
N PRO A 218 -6.35 12.33 -10.42
CA PRO A 218 -6.22 13.34 -9.38
C PRO A 218 -7.18 13.13 -8.21
N LEU A 219 -6.77 13.54 -7.02
CA LEU A 219 -7.60 13.49 -5.82
C LEU A 219 -8.54 14.69 -5.79
N LYS A 220 -9.82 14.46 -5.43
CA LYS A 220 -10.76 15.54 -5.15
C LYS A 220 -10.32 16.32 -3.90
N ILE A 221 -10.63 17.61 -3.85
CA ILE A 221 -10.14 18.53 -2.81
C ILE A 221 -10.55 18.09 -1.40
N ASP A 222 -11.80 17.67 -1.22
CA ASP A 222 -12.38 17.17 0.04
C ASP A 222 -11.73 15.85 0.50
N VAL A 223 -11.50 14.93 -0.43
CA VAL A 223 -10.80 13.67 -0.18
C VAL A 223 -9.35 13.93 0.22
N LEU A 224 -8.68 14.84 -0.50
CA LEU A 224 -7.30 15.23 -0.19
C LEU A 224 -7.20 15.87 1.20
N ALA A 225 -8.13 16.76 1.55
CA ALA A 225 -8.22 17.38 2.88
C ALA A 225 -8.23 16.34 3.99
N SER A 226 -9.14 15.38 3.85
CA SER A 226 -9.38 14.33 4.83
C SER A 226 -8.15 13.45 4.99
N ARG A 227 -7.49 13.08 3.88
CA ARG A 227 -6.22 12.35 3.90
C ARG A 227 -5.12 13.13 4.62
N LYS A 228 -4.94 14.43 4.31
CA LYS A 228 -3.91 15.26 4.97
C LYS A 228 -4.15 15.39 6.47
N LEU A 229 -5.38 15.65 6.89
CA LEU A 229 -5.75 15.74 8.31
C LEU A 229 -5.52 14.43 9.08
N GLY A 230 -5.85 13.31 8.45
CA GLY A 230 -5.59 11.98 9.00
C GLY A 230 -4.10 11.67 9.07
N ILE A 231 -3.34 12.00 8.02
CA ILE A 231 -1.87 11.85 8.00
C ILE A 231 -1.25 12.62 9.16
N LEU A 232 -1.62 13.87 9.38
CA LEU A 232 -1.09 14.67 10.50
C LEU A 232 -1.34 13.98 11.84
N ASN A 233 -2.53 13.42 12.04
CA ASN A 233 -2.87 12.68 13.26
C ASN A 233 -2.07 11.38 13.43
N VAL A 234 -1.90 10.61 12.35
CA VAL A 234 -1.13 9.35 12.39
C VAL A 234 0.35 9.64 12.60
N ILE A 235 0.93 10.64 11.94
CA ILE A 235 2.33 11.02 12.10
C ILE A 235 2.60 11.50 13.54
N GLU A 236 1.71 12.29 14.14
CA GLU A 236 1.84 12.66 15.55
C GLU A 236 1.72 11.43 16.47
N ALA A 237 0.79 10.51 16.19
CA ALA A 237 0.64 9.27 16.96
C ALA A 237 1.84 8.33 16.86
N MET A 238 2.53 8.31 15.70
CA MET A 238 3.76 7.54 15.47
C MET A 238 4.94 8.05 16.28
N ASN A 239 4.91 9.32 16.71
CA ASN A 239 5.94 9.94 17.55
C ASN A 239 7.37 9.79 16.99
N PHE A 240 7.54 10.07 15.69
CA PHE A 240 8.85 10.21 15.07
C PHE A 240 9.69 11.31 15.75
N THR A 241 11.00 11.28 15.50
CA THR A 241 11.89 12.36 15.93
C THR A 241 11.47 13.70 15.28
N PRO A 242 11.67 14.83 15.99
CA PRO A 242 11.30 16.15 15.47
C PRO A 242 11.84 16.45 14.06
N GLU A 243 13.06 16.03 13.76
CA GLU A 243 13.75 16.26 12.48
C GLU A 243 13.05 15.57 11.31
N ILE A 244 12.40 14.42 11.55
CA ILE A 244 11.63 13.73 10.52
C ILE A 244 10.31 14.45 10.24
N VAL A 245 9.61 14.91 11.28
CA VAL A 245 8.25 15.46 11.16
C VAL A 245 8.21 16.96 10.87
N TYR A 246 9.29 17.69 11.16
CA TYR A 246 9.34 19.13 10.97
C TYR A 246 9.03 19.56 9.52
N PRO A 247 9.61 18.95 8.47
CA PRO A 247 9.26 19.27 7.09
C PRO A 247 7.80 18.95 6.75
N LEU A 248 7.21 17.90 7.34
CA LEU A 248 5.81 17.54 7.13
C LEU A 248 4.88 18.62 7.70
N TYR A 249 5.12 19.07 8.94
CA TYR A 249 4.31 20.10 9.57
C TYR A 249 4.47 21.47 8.90
N LEU A 250 5.68 21.81 8.46
CA LEU A 250 5.95 23.02 7.68
C LEU A 250 5.22 23.01 6.31
N SER A 251 5.16 21.85 5.66
CA SER A 251 4.40 21.70 4.42
C SER A 251 2.90 21.85 4.67
N ALA A 252 2.42 21.27 5.77
CA ALA A 252 1.01 21.35 6.15
C ALA A 252 0.58 22.76 6.56
N SER A 253 1.42 23.53 7.26
CA SER A 253 1.10 24.91 7.66
C SER A 253 0.89 25.84 6.46
N SER A 254 1.52 25.52 5.33
CA SER A 254 1.42 26.27 4.08
C SER A 254 0.31 25.74 3.15
N ASP A 255 -0.57 24.86 3.64
CA ASP A 255 -1.60 24.23 2.82
C ASP A 255 -2.72 25.20 2.40
N SER A 256 -3.30 24.98 1.21
CA SER A 256 -4.41 25.79 0.71
C SER A 256 -5.72 25.59 1.49
N GLN A 257 -5.84 24.49 2.24
CA GLN A 257 -7.01 24.19 3.06
C GLN A 257 -6.80 24.64 4.50
N ASP A 258 -7.63 25.58 4.96
CA ASP A 258 -7.53 26.21 6.29
C ASP A 258 -7.43 25.20 7.44
N ALA A 259 -8.21 24.12 7.41
CA ALA A 259 -8.16 23.09 8.45
C ALA A 259 -6.81 22.36 8.52
N VAL A 260 -6.17 22.11 7.37
CA VAL A 260 -4.85 21.47 7.30
C VAL A 260 -3.78 22.45 7.74
N SER A 261 -3.83 23.69 7.26
CA SER A 261 -2.92 24.78 7.62
C SER A 261 -2.88 25.02 9.13
N LYS A 262 -4.05 25.23 9.77
CA LYS A 262 -4.14 25.45 11.22
C LYS A 262 -3.54 24.31 12.05
N LYS A 263 -3.80 23.06 11.64
CA LYS A 263 -3.29 21.87 12.33
C LYS A 263 -1.78 21.69 12.13
N GLY A 264 -1.29 21.99 10.92
CA GLY A 264 0.13 22.04 10.62
C GLY A 264 0.85 23.08 11.49
N ASP A 265 0.31 24.29 11.60
CA ASP A 265 0.83 25.36 12.45
C ASP A 265 0.89 24.96 13.93
N GLU A 266 -0.17 24.30 14.43
CA GLU A 266 -0.22 23.82 15.80
C GLU A 266 0.90 22.82 16.09
N PHE A 267 1.07 21.80 15.23
CA PHE A 267 2.09 20.77 15.41
C PHE A 267 3.50 21.30 15.18
N LEU A 268 3.69 22.21 14.23
CA LEU A 268 4.96 22.87 13.98
C LEU A 268 5.43 23.64 15.22
N LYS A 269 4.55 24.46 15.82
CA LYS A 269 4.84 25.20 17.05
C LYS A 269 5.17 24.29 18.23
N ARG A 270 4.46 23.15 18.34
CA ARG A 270 4.70 22.16 19.41
C ARG A 270 6.08 21.52 19.32
N LYS A 271 6.59 21.28 18.11
CA LYS A 271 7.92 20.67 17.89
C LYS A 271 9.05 21.68 17.74
N ALA A 272 8.74 22.97 17.51
CA ALA A 272 9.73 24.02 17.25
C ALA A 272 10.78 24.20 18.36
N SER A 273 10.43 23.93 19.62
CA SER A 273 11.39 24.02 20.75
C SER A 273 12.30 22.81 20.89
N THR A 274 11.95 21.67 20.27
CA THR A 274 12.66 20.39 20.43
C THR A 274 13.47 19.98 19.21
N VAL A 275 13.21 20.59 18.05
CA VAL A 275 13.89 20.24 16.79
C VAL A 275 15.30 20.81 16.77
N ASN A 276 16.26 20.00 16.36
CA ASN A 276 17.61 20.46 16.08
C ASN A 276 17.69 21.06 14.66
N LEU A 277 17.58 22.39 14.53
CA LEU A 277 17.68 23.08 13.24
C LEU A 277 19.09 23.06 12.63
N GLU A 278 20.10 22.68 13.41
CA GLU A 278 21.48 22.51 12.95
C GLU A 278 21.75 21.07 12.44
N ASP A 279 20.74 20.20 12.46
CA ASP A 279 20.86 18.85 11.92
C ASP A 279 21.12 18.88 10.40
N PRO A 280 22.24 18.29 9.91
CA PRO A 280 22.60 18.36 8.50
C PRO A 280 21.56 17.73 7.56
N ASP A 281 20.89 16.65 8.00
CA ASP A 281 19.88 15.96 7.19
C ASP A 281 18.59 16.77 7.09
N LEU A 282 18.15 17.38 8.19
CA LEU A 282 17.03 18.32 8.21
C LEU A 282 17.31 19.52 7.30
N ILE A 283 18.48 20.16 7.46
CA ILE A 283 18.91 21.28 6.62
C ILE A 283 18.84 20.87 5.14
N LYS A 284 19.42 19.73 4.78
CA LYS A 284 19.41 19.21 3.40
C LYS A 284 17.98 19.02 2.86
N ARG A 285 17.06 18.48 3.67
CA ARG A 285 15.65 18.31 3.28
C ARG A 285 14.96 19.65 3.05
N LEU A 286 15.16 20.63 3.94
CA LEU A 286 14.59 21.97 3.82
C LEU A 286 15.14 22.73 2.59
N PHE A 287 16.44 22.63 2.32
CA PHE A 287 17.04 23.20 1.10
C PHE A 287 16.52 22.53 -0.17
N THR A 288 16.32 21.22 -0.15
CA THR A 288 15.73 20.48 -1.29
C THR A 288 14.30 20.93 -1.55
N LEU A 289 13.52 21.14 -0.48
CA LEU A 289 12.16 21.68 -0.57
C LEU A 289 12.15 23.10 -1.17
N PHE A 290 13.04 23.98 -0.70
CA PHE A 290 13.12 25.38 -1.15
C PHE A 290 13.56 25.50 -2.61
N ASN A 291 14.62 24.77 -3.01
CA ASN A 291 15.15 24.82 -4.38
C ASN A 291 14.32 24.00 -5.38
N GLY A 292 13.43 23.14 -4.88
CA GLY A 292 12.73 22.15 -5.66
C GLY A 292 13.61 20.96 -6.09
N MET A 293 12.95 19.86 -6.43
CA MET A 293 13.59 18.59 -6.83
C MET A 293 14.42 18.68 -8.14
N HIS A 294 14.39 19.80 -8.86
CA HIS A 294 15.08 19.97 -10.15
C HIS A 294 16.60 20.19 -9.99
N PHE A 295 17.07 20.53 -8.79
CA PHE A 295 18.48 20.86 -8.50
C PHE A 295 19.33 19.71 -7.93
N ALA A 296 18.73 18.53 -7.70
CA ALA A 296 19.44 17.38 -7.12
C ALA A 296 20.59 16.84 -8.00
N PHE A 297 20.67 17.24 -9.27
CA PHE A 297 21.74 16.82 -10.20
C PHE A 297 22.99 17.71 -10.22
N SER A 298 23.00 18.87 -9.54
CA SER A 298 24.16 19.80 -9.61
C SER A 298 25.17 19.65 -8.46
N TRP A 299 24.79 19.04 -7.33
CA TRP A 299 25.65 19.02 -6.13
C TRP A 299 26.74 17.94 -6.10
N VAL A 300 26.73 16.98 -7.04
CA VAL A 300 27.85 16.02 -7.20
C VAL A 300 29.14 16.72 -7.69
N LEU A 301 29.03 17.93 -8.26
CA LEU A 301 30.17 18.69 -8.77
C LEU A 301 30.82 19.64 -7.76
N ILE A 302 30.21 19.88 -6.58
CA ILE A 302 30.73 20.85 -5.60
C ILE A 302 31.62 20.19 -4.53
N ASN A 303 31.52 18.87 -4.32
CA ASN A 303 32.41 18.13 -3.40
C ASN A 303 33.63 17.51 -4.09
N ALA A 304 34.02 18.00 -5.27
CA ALA A 304 35.19 17.53 -6.02
C ALA A 304 36.29 18.59 -6.21
N VAL A 305 36.31 19.64 -5.38
CA VAL A 305 37.44 20.59 -5.28
C VAL A 305 37.70 20.92 -3.81
#